data_AF-A0A520MB06-F1
#
_entry.id   AF-A0A520MB06-F1
#
_cell.length_a   1.000
_cell.length_b   1.000
_cell.length_c   1.000
_cell.angle_alpha   90.00
_cell.angle_beta   90.00
_cell.angle_gamma   90.00
#
_symmetry.space_group_name_H-M   'P 1'
#
loop_
_entity.id
_entity.type
_entity.pdbx_description
1 polymer ?
#
loop_
_entity_poly.entity_id
_entity_poly.type
_entity_poly.pdbx_seq_one_letter_code
_entity_poly.pdbx_strand_id
1 'polypeptide(L)'
;MKIHKKISTTLLSLLMSSLTLSSYGLDRDYVPRAILTKGQEKEVIALAKKCGMEGVSKISTHNMYPTPFRGIQLQGPEQIRGREVSYQILSMSHSEWLDPQAKPGKAEIKMGKFWAGKPYTQKKTILKVGKKQFRTGSINGMTPEECESILKLLLSKKYEIGPAVNKRSLEEVGWNKPNNFSKRGESISVGFLHKAKDSGFFDLQIKMVGKKLTIEQMFQAIP
;
A
#
# COMPACT_ATOMS: atom_id res chain seq x y z
N MET A 1 12.31 -30.75 -64.40
CA MET A 1 13.49 -29.92 -64.04
C MET A 1 13.05 -28.46 -63.94
N LYS A 2 13.55 -27.70 -62.95
CA LYS A 2 13.09 -26.38 -62.40
C LYS A 2 12.12 -26.55 -61.21
N ILE A 3 12.57 -26.65 -59.95
CA ILE A 3 13.27 -25.72 -59.03
C ILE A 3 12.34 -24.63 -58.43
N HIS A 4 12.03 -24.86 -57.15
CA HIS A 4 11.81 -23.97 -56.00
C HIS A 4 11.10 -22.61 -56.12
N LYS A 5 10.13 -22.42 -55.21
CA LYS A 5 10.31 -21.46 -54.10
C LYS A 5 9.46 -21.84 -52.88
N LYS A 6 10.12 -22.26 -51.80
CA LYS A 6 9.55 -22.35 -50.45
C LYS A 6 9.32 -20.93 -49.94
N ILE A 7 8.09 -20.58 -49.58
CA ILE A 7 7.79 -19.37 -48.82
C ILE A 7 7.87 -19.77 -47.35
N SER A 8 8.98 -19.37 -46.71
CA SER A 8 9.19 -19.47 -45.27
C SER A 8 8.43 -18.33 -44.60
N THR A 9 7.26 -18.62 -44.04
CA THR A 9 6.52 -17.66 -43.23
C THR A 9 7.07 -17.67 -41.82
N THR A 10 8.02 -16.77 -41.56
CA THR A 10 8.55 -16.48 -40.22
C THR A 10 7.45 -15.84 -39.39
N LEU A 11 6.95 -16.56 -38.38
CA LEU A 11 5.98 -16.05 -37.40
C LEU A 11 6.71 -15.05 -36.48
N LEU A 12 6.62 -13.76 -36.80
CA LEU A 12 7.06 -12.70 -35.91
C LEU A 12 6.00 -12.52 -34.82
N SER A 13 6.17 -13.19 -33.67
CA SER A 13 5.32 -12.99 -32.50
C SER A 13 5.60 -11.61 -31.92
N LEU A 14 4.81 -10.62 -32.33
CA LEU A 14 4.81 -9.29 -31.75
C LEU A 14 4.18 -9.39 -30.35
N LEU A 15 5.02 -9.53 -29.32
CA LEU A 15 4.61 -9.49 -27.92
C LEU A 15 4.19 -8.05 -27.60
N MET A 16 2.95 -7.71 -27.92
CA MET A 16 2.29 -6.48 -27.51
C MET A 16 2.19 -6.50 -25.98
N SER A 17 3.22 -5.99 -25.33
CA SER A 17 3.16 -5.57 -23.93
C SER A 17 2.13 -4.46 -23.86
N SER A 18 0.87 -4.82 -23.59
CA SER A 18 -0.17 -3.88 -23.23
C SER A 18 0.18 -3.28 -21.87
N LEU A 19 1.06 -2.28 -21.90
CA LEU A 19 1.01 -1.21 -20.93
C LEU A 19 -0.35 -0.55 -21.12
N THR A 20 -1.33 -1.09 -20.41
CA THR A 20 -2.56 -0.38 -20.08
C THR A 20 -2.12 0.83 -19.26
N LEU A 21 -1.77 1.91 -19.95
CA LEU A 21 -1.69 3.23 -19.34
C LEU A 21 -3.12 3.55 -18.92
N SER A 22 -3.45 3.15 -17.70
CA SER A 22 -4.71 3.46 -17.06
C SER A 22 -4.81 4.98 -17.08
N SER A 23 -5.67 5.54 -17.94
CA SER A 23 -5.93 6.97 -18.07
C SER A 23 -6.77 7.50 -16.91
N TYR A 24 -6.45 7.05 -15.70
CA TYR A 24 -7.13 7.46 -14.48
C TYR A 24 -6.53 8.80 -14.02
N GLY A 25 -7.42 9.77 -13.80
CA GLY A 25 -7.05 11.06 -13.25
C GLY A 25 -6.29 10.91 -11.92
N LEU A 26 -5.43 11.89 -11.65
CA LEU A 26 -4.63 11.96 -10.43
C LEU A 26 -5.52 11.85 -9.17
N ASP A 27 -5.33 10.80 -8.38
CA ASP A 27 -6.05 10.62 -7.10
C ASP A 27 -5.50 11.57 -6.02
N ARG A 28 -6.38 12.03 -5.12
CA ARG A 28 -6.07 13.03 -4.09
C ARG A 28 -6.69 12.62 -2.76
N ASP A 29 -5.84 12.52 -1.75
CA ASP A 29 -6.24 12.06 -0.43
C ASP A 29 -5.59 12.91 0.67
N TYR A 30 -6.17 14.07 0.92
CA TYR A 30 -5.63 15.05 1.84
C TYR A 30 -6.24 14.93 3.24
N VAL A 31 -5.44 15.21 4.27
CA VAL A 31 -5.96 15.44 5.62
C VAL A 31 -6.44 16.89 5.77
N PRO A 32 -7.43 17.14 6.66
CA PRO A 32 -7.84 18.50 6.98
C PRO A 32 -6.64 19.38 7.37
N ARG A 33 -6.62 20.64 6.91
CA ARG A 33 -5.55 21.62 7.14
C ARG A 33 -4.20 21.32 6.46
N ALA A 34 -4.12 20.30 5.61
CA ALA A 34 -2.97 20.03 4.74
C ALA A 34 -3.45 19.71 3.31
N ILE A 35 -4.23 20.63 2.74
CA ILE A 35 -4.77 20.53 1.38
C ILE A 35 -3.85 21.32 0.46
N LEU A 36 -3.34 20.68 -0.58
CA LEU A 36 -2.53 21.34 -1.60
C LEU A 36 -3.43 22.08 -2.59
N THR A 37 -3.04 23.29 -2.96
CA THR A 37 -3.64 24.01 -4.09
C THR A 37 -3.22 23.39 -5.42
N LYS A 38 -3.91 23.72 -6.52
CA LYS A 38 -3.51 23.27 -7.87
C LYS A 38 -2.12 23.74 -8.29
N GLY A 39 -1.68 24.91 -7.83
CA GLY A 39 -0.32 25.39 -8.04
C GLY A 39 0.69 24.49 -7.35
N GLN A 40 0.46 24.21 -6.06
CA GLN A 40 1.31 23.31 -5.28
C GLN A 40 1.31 21.88 -5.82
N GLU A 41 0.17 21.35 -6.29
CA GLU A 41 0.12 20.05 -6.97
C GLU A 41 1.09 19.98 -8.16
N LYS A 42 1.15 21.03 -8.99
CA LYS A 42 2.10 21.09 -10.12
C LYS A 42 3.55 21.12 -9.63
N GLU A 43 3.83 21.87 -8.56
CA GLU A 43 5.17 21.94 -7.97
C GLU A 43 5.61 20.58 -7.41
N VAL A 44 4.78 19.90 -6.62
CA VAL A 44 5.15 18.60 -6.04
C VAL A 44 5.32 17.52 -7.11
N ILE A 45 4.53 17.54 -8.19
CA ILE A 45 4.70 16.63 -9.33
C ILE A 45 6.02 16.93 -10.07
N ALA A 46 6.33 18.20 -10.30
CA ALA A 46 7.58 18.59 -10.95
C ALA A 46 8.81 18.24 -10.10
N LEU A 47 8.72 18.40 -8.77
CA LEU A 47 9.77 17.97 -7.85
C LEU A 47 9.92 16.45 -7.86
N ALA A 48 8.82 15.69 -7.84
CA ALA A 48 8.87 14.24 -7.90
C ALA A 48 9.58 13.71 -9.15
N LYS A 49 9.34 14.33 -10.31
CA LYS A 49 10.07 14.03 -11.55
C LYS A 49 11.58 14.29 -11.39
N LYS A 50 11.97 15.41 -10.77
CA LYS A 50 13.39 15.71 -10.48
C LYS A 50 14.03 14.71 -9.51
N CYS A 51 13.25 14.19 -8.56
CA CYS A 51 13.68 13.12 -7.65
C CYS A 51 13.81 11.74 -8.32
N GLY A 52 13.42 11.60 -9.59
CA GLY A 52 13.51 10.35 -10.35
C GLY A 52 12.24 9.50 -10.33
N MET A 53 11.09 10.08 -9.98
CA MET A 53 9.80 9.40 -10.07
C MET A 53 9.25 9.45 -11.50
N GLU A 54 8.92 8.29 -12.08
CA GLU A 54 8.52 8.18 -13.50
C GLU A 54 7.14 8.78 -13.78
N GLY A 55 6.25 8.74 -12.79
CA GLY A 55 4.90 9.28 -12.88
C GLY A 55 4.21 9.30 -11.52
N VAL A 56 3.13 10.07 -11.42
CA VAL A 56 2.34 10.22 -10.19
C VAL A 56 0.90 9.82 -10.50
N SER A 57 0.38 8.83 -9.76
CA SER A 57 -1.00 8.37 -9.82
C SER A 57 -1.83 8.90 -8.64
N LYS A 58 -1.19 9.18 -7.50
CA LYS A 58 -1.86 9.70 -6.29
C LYS A 58 -0.98 10.70 -5.54
N ILE A 59 -1.62 11.73 -4.98
CA ILE A 59 -1.02 12.62 -3.97
C ILE A 59 -1.84 12.51 -2.69
N SER A 60 -1.17 12.29 -1.57
CA SER A 60 -1.79 12.30 -0.25
C SER A 60 -1.02 13.21 0.71
N THR A 61 -1.72 13.64 1.76
CA THR A 61 -1.11 14.25 2.93
C THR A 61 -1.51 13.46 4.18
N HIS A 62 -0.65 13.48 5.19
CA HIS A 62 -0.84 12.74 6.44
C HIS A 62 -0.31 13.52 7.64
N ASN A 63 -0.85 13.23 8.81
CA ASN A 63 -0.36 13.78 10.08
C ASN A 63 0.86 12.97 10.57
N MET A 64 1.84 13.63 11.17
CA MET A 64 3.02 13.00 11.77
C MET A 64 2.86 12.92 13.30
N TYR A 65 1.88 12.15 13.78
CA TYR A 65 1.61 12.04 15.22
C TYR A 65 2.82 11.49 16.02
N PRO A 66 2.97 11.92 17.29
CA PRO A 66 2.12 12.88 18.03
C PRO A 66 2.43 14.37 17.75
N THR A 67 3.26 14.69 16.74
CA THR A 67 3.66 16.07 16.43
C THR A 67 2.54 16.85 15.69
N PRO A 68 2.57 18.19 15.67
CA PRO A 68 1.63 18.99 14.88
C PRO A 68 1.95 19.01 13.37
N PHE A 69 3.02 18.32 12.96
CA PHE A 69 3.57 18.38 11.61
C PHE A 69 2.80 17.50 10.62
N ARG A 70 2.95 17.81 9.32
CA ARG A 70 2.36 17.04 8.23
C ARG A 70 3.37 16.72 7.15
N GLY A 71 3.13 15.61 6.47
CA GLY A 71 3.90 15.17 5.30
C GLY A 71 3.04 15.08 4.04
N ILE A 72 3.72 15.09 2.90
CA ILE A 72 3.15 14.79 1.59
C ILE A 72 3.70 13.43 1.15
N GLN A 73 2.85 12.62 0.53
CA GLN A 73 3.28 11.38 -0.11
C GLN A 73 2.75 11.35 -1.53
N LEU A 74 3.64 11.08 -2.48
CA LEU A 74 3.28 10.81 -3.87
C LEU A 74 3.44 9.32 -4.12
N GLN A 75 2.48 8.75 -4.85
CA GLN A 75 2.49 7.37 -5.29
C GLN A 75 2.49 7.31 -6.81
N GLY A 76 3.28 6.39 -7.36
CA GLY A 76 3.36 6.11 -8.79
C GLY A 76 2.27 5.13 -9.25
N PRO A 77 2.12 4.93 -10.56
CA PRO A 77 1.20 3.93 -11.08
C PRO A 77 1.56 2.52 -10.57
N GLU A 78 0.55 1.70 -10.31
CA GLU A 78 0.75 0.31 -9.92
C GLU A 78 1.28 -0.52 -11.10
N GLN A 79 2.28 -1.36 -10.83
CA GLN A 79 2.77 -2.40 -11.72
C GLN A 79 2.37 -3.76 -11.12
N ILE A 80 1.61 -4.54 -11.87
CA ILE A 80 1.09 -5.84 -11.39
C ILE A 80 1.81 -6.97 -12.11
N ARG A 81 2.42 -7.88 -11.34
CA ARG A 81 3.07 -9.09 -11.82
C ARG A 81 2.56 -10.29 -11.04
N GLY A 82 1.57 -10.99 -11.61
CA GLY A 82 0.90 -12.10 -10.93
C GLY A 82 0.16 -11.60 -9.68
N ARG A 83 0.61 -12.02 -8.49
CA ARG A 83 0.08 -11.57 -7.20
C ARG A 83 0.87 -10.38 -6.61
N GLU A 84 2.02 -10.03 -7.16
CA GLU A 84 2.78 -8.87 -6.69
C GLU A 84 2.23 -7.59 -7.32
N VAL A 85 2.02 -6.57 -6.49
CA VAL A 85 1.75 -5.20 -6.89
C VAL A 85 2.91 -4.35 -6.38
N SER A 86 3.57 -3.63 -7.26
CA SER A 86 4.63 -2.70 -6.90
C SER A 86 4.30 -1.29 -7.39
N TYR A 87 4.75 -0.29 -6.65
CA TYR A 87 4.63 1.12 -7.03
C TYR A 87 5.71 1.94 -6.32
N GLN A 88 6.09 3.06 -6.92
CA GLN A 88 7.01 4.00 -6.29
C GLN A 88 6.26 4.85 -5.26
N ILE A 89 6.92 5.14 -4.15
CA ILE A 89 6.51 6.11 -3.15
C ILE A 89 7.61 7.17 -3.03
N LEU A 90 7.19 8.43 -2.96
CA LEU A 90 8.04 9.56 -2.61
C LEU A 90 7.44 10.30 -1.42
N SER A 91 8.17 10.34 -0.31
CA SER A 91 7.85 11.20 0.83
C SER A 91 8.42 12.59 0.60
N MET A 92 7.61 13.61 0.83
CA MET A 92 7.95 14.99 0.56
C MET A 92 7.56 15.91 1.72
N SER A 93 8.42 16.88 1.95
CA SER A 93 8.32 17.89 2.99
C SER A 93 7.78 19.20 2.43
N HIS A 94 7.05 19.95 3.26
CA HIS A 94 6.61 21.31 2.99
C HIS A 94 7.02 22.19 4.18
N SER A 95 7.80 23.26 3.95
CA SER A 95 8.40 24.06 5.04
C SER A 95 7.39 24.58 6.05
N GLU A 96 6.17 24.92 5.61
CA GLU A 96 5.15 25.49 6.49
C GLU A 96 4.43 24.45 7.35
N TRP A 97 4.69 23.16 7.12
CA TRP A 97 4.05 22.06 7.84
C TRP A 97 5.01 21.31 8.78
N LEU A 98 6.24 21.80 8.91
CA LEU A 98 7.30 21.19 9.70
C LEU A 98 7.82 22.15 10.77
N ASP A 99 8.81 21.70 11.54
CA ASP A 99 9.54 22.56 12.46
C ASP A 99 10.15 23.76 11.71
N PRO A 100 10.09 24.99 12.25
CA PRO A 100 10.69 26.17 11.60
C PRO A 100 12.18 26.03 11.26
N GLN A 101 12.90 25.17 11.98
CA GLN A 101 14.31 24.86 11.75
C GLN A 101 14.54 23.72 10.77
N ALA A 102 13.48 23.04 10.32
CA ALA A 102 13.57 21.95 9.37
C ALA A 102 14.16 22.43 8.04
N LYS A 103 15.17 21.72 7.56
CA LYS A 103 15.89 22.01 6.31
C LYS A 103 16.04 20.71 5.51
N PRO A 104 16.14 20.80 4.18
CA PRO A 104 16.46 19.63 3.37
C PRO A 104 17.79 19.01 3.81
N GLY A 105 17.83 17.69 3.86
CA GLY A 105 19.06 16.92 4.00
C GLY A 105 19.97 17.07 2.78
N LYS A 106 21.25 16.70 2.93
CA LYS A 106 22.28 16.87 1.87
C LYS A 106 21.93 16.19 0.53
N ALA A 107 21.16 15.09 0.57
CA ALA A 107 20.78 14.31 -0.60
C ALA A 107 19.37 14.66 -1.14
N GLU A 108 18.68 15.62 -0.53
CA GLU A 108 17.32 16.00 -0.92
C GLU A 108 17.33 17.14 -1.92
N ILE A 109 16.41 17.07 -2.87
CA ILE A 109 16.23 18.12 -3.87
C ILE A 109 15.19 19.09 -3.31
N LYS A 110 15.55 20.38 -3.24
CA LYS A 110 14.63 21.45 -2.84
C LYS A 110 14.08 22.19 -4.06
N MET A 111 12.79 22.50 -4.02
CA MET A 111 12.13 23.37 -5.00
C MET A 111 11.08 24.23 -4.30
N GLY A 112 11.33 25.54 -4.24
CA GLY A 112 10.48 26.46 -3.48
C GLY A 112 10.40 26.07 -1.99
N LYS A 113 9.18 25.85 -1.51
CA LYS A 113 8.87 25.43 -0.14
C LYS A 113 8.88 23.91 0.07
N PHE A 114 9.15 23.14 -0.98
CA PHE A 114 9.13 21.68 -0.95
C PHE A 114 10.52 21.08 -1.05
N TRP A 115 10.72 19.92 -0.42
CA TRP A 115 11.91 19.10 -0.66
C TRP A 115 11.62 17.62 -0.45
N ALA A 116 12.38 16.77 -1.14
CA ALA A 116 12.27 15.33 -1.03
C ALA A 116 13.59 14.64 -1.41
N GLY A 117 13.79 13.43 -0.87
CA GLY A 117 14.86 12.52 -1.27
C GLY A 117 14.53 11.75 -2.55
N LYS A 118 15.02 10.50 -2.62
CA LYS A 118 14.73 9.58 -3.72
C LYS A 118 13.43 8.79 -3.46
N PRO A 119 12.66 8.44 -4.50
CA PRO A 119 11.56 7.52 -4.34
C PRO A 119 12.07 6.12 -3.97
N TYR A 120 11.25 5.35 -3.27
CA TYR A 120 11.49 3.94 -3.00
C TYR A 120 10.34 3.10 -3.55
N THR A 121 10.61 1.82 -3.83
CA THR A 121 9.59 0.89 -4.31
C THR A 121 8.90 0.23 -3.12
N GLN A 122 7.58 0.35 -3.06
CA GLN A 122 6.76 -0.45 -2.15
C GLN A 122 6.18 -1.63 -2.90
N LYS A 123 6.15 -2.79 -2.24
CA LYS A 123 5.53 -4.01 -2.74
C LYS A 123 4.36 -4.40 -1.86
N LYS A 124 3.34 -4.98 -2.47
CA LYS A 124 2.18 -5.58 -1.85
C LYS A 124 1.83 -6.88 -2.54
N THR A 125 1.10 -7.74 -1.85
CA THR A 125 0.57 -8.99 -2.39
C THR A 125 -0.94 -8.93 -2.52
N ILE A 126 -1.47 -9.39 -3.65
CA ILE A 126 -2.90 -9.55 -3.90
C ILE A 126 -3.37 -10.83 -3.22
N LEU A 127 -4.37 -10.69 -2.35
CA LEU A 127 -5.16 -11.77 -1.77
C LEU A 127 -6.54 -11.80 -2.42
N LYS A 128 -6.96 -12.97 -2.89
CA LYS A 128 -8.24 -13.22 -3.55
C LYS A 128 -9.20 -13.93 -2.60
N VAL A 129 -10.25 -13.24 -2.18
CA VAL A 129 -11.31 -13.84 -1.36
C VAL A 129 -12.64 -13.73 -2.10
N GLY A 130 -13.10 -14.86 -2.62
CA GLY A 130 -14.25 -14.90 -3.53
C GLY A 130 -13.98 -14.09 -4.79
N LYS A 131 -14.86 -13.15 -5.13
CA LYS A 131 -14.71 -12.24 -6.28
C LYS A 131 -13.94 -10.95 -5.94
N LYS A 132 -13.50 -10.77 -4.68
CA LYS A 132 -12.83 -9.55 -4.20
C LYS A 132 -11.32 -9.74 -4.13
N GLN A 133 -10.59 -8.68 -4.43
CA GLN A 133 -9.13 -8.62 -4.30
C GLN A 133 -8.74 -7.61 -3.21
N PHE A 134 -7.88 -8.06 -2.31
CA PHE A 134 -7.31 -7.26 -1.22
C PHE A 134 -5.82 -7.13 -1.45
N ARG A 135 -5.21 -6.07 -0.93
CA ARG A 135 -3.76 -5.87 -0.97
C ARG A 135 -3.24 -5.93 0.46
N THR A 136 -2.20 -6.71 0.68
CA THR A 136 -1.48 -6.78 1.97
C THR A 136 -0.03 -6.37 1.77
N GLY A 137 0.60 -5.79 2.78
CA GLY A 137 2.00 -5.36 2.76
C GLY A 137 2.96 -6.54 2.82
N SER A 138 3.06 -7.16 3.99
CA SER A 138 3.97 -8.29 4.23
C SER A 138 3.23 -9.60 4.45
N ILE A 139 3.81 -10.69 3.95
CA ILE A 139 3.42 -12.07 4.24
C ILE A 139 4.69 -12.81 4.64
N ASN A 140 4.76 -13.30 5.88
CA ASN A 140 5.96 -13.96 6.42
C ASN A 140 5.60 -15.34 6.96
N GLY A 141 6.32 -16.39 6.52
CA GLY A 141 6.10 -17.76 7.00
C GLY A 141 4.74 -18.38 6.59
N MET A 142 4.08 -17.81 5.57
CA MET A 142 2.78 -18.27 5.08
C MET A 142 2.68 -18.11 3.56
N THR A 143 1.80 -18.89 2.94
CA THR A 143 1.39 -18.72 1.54
C THR A 143 0.26 -17.71 1.40
N PRO A 144 0.11 -17.05 0.24
CA PRO A 144 -1.06 -16.21 -0.04
C PRO A 144 -2.40 -16.94 0.13
N GLU A 145 -2.49 -18.22 -0.22
CA GLU A 145 -3.70 -19.04 -0.12
C GLU A 145 -4.11 -19.32 1.34
N GLU A 146 -3.14 -19.54 2.24
CA GLU A 146 -3.39 -19.61 3.68
C GLU A 146 -3.92 -18.28 4.21
N CYS A 147 -3.31 -17.16 3.80
CA CYS A 147 -3.75 -15.81 4.17
C CYS A 147 -5.18 -15.53 3.68
N GLU A 148 -5.52 -15.94 2.44
CA GLU A 148 -6.87 -15.83 1.88
C GLU A 148 -7.90 -16.63 2.68
N SER A 149 -7.53 -17.83 3.14
CA SER A 149 -8.39 -18.69 3.95
C SER A 149 -8.70 -18.07 5.31
N ILE A 150 -7.69 -17.51 5.96
CA ILE A 150 -7.84 -16.76 7.23
C ILE A 150 -8.69 -15.50 7.00
N LEU A 151 -8.35 -14.70 5.99
CA LEU A 151 -9.07 -13.47 5.66
C LEU A 151 -10.55 -13.74 5.35
N LYS A 152 -10.86 -14.86 4.68
CA LYS A 152 -12.24 -15.30 4.43
C LYS A 152 -13.02 -15.56 5.72
N LEU A 153 -12.41 -16.22 6.70
CA LEU A 153 -13.06 -16.48 8.00
C LEU A 153 -13.30 -15.18 8.77
N LEU A 154 -12.30 -14.30 8.81
CA LEU A 154 -12.40 -12.99 9.46
C LEU A 154 -13.50 -12.11 8.82
N LEU A 155 -13.48 -11.98 7.49
CA LEU A 155 -14.48 -11.20 6.74
C LEU A 155 -15.90 -11.74 6.89
N SER A 156 -16.06 -13.06 7.05
CA SER A 156 -17.36 -13.70 7.26
C SER A 156 -17.81 -13.75 8.72
N LYS A 157 -17.04 -13.13 9.64
CA LYS A 157 -17.25 -13.19 11.09
C LYS A 157 -17.33 -14.62 11.63
N LYS A 158 -16.66 -15.57 10.97
CA LYS A 158 -16.57 -16.98 11.38
C LYS A 158 -15.35 -17.19 12.24
N TYR A 159 -15.38 -16.58 13.43
CA TYR A 159 -14.33 -16.70 14.42
C TYR A 159 -14.88 -16.64 15.84
N GLU A 160 -14.16 -17.25 16.76
CA GLU A 160 -14.38 -17.11 18.19
C GLU A 160 -13.48 -15.99 18.74
N ILE A 161 -13.90 -15.41 19.87
CA ILE A 161 -13.21 -14.28 20.51
C ILE A 161 -12.70 -14.76 21.86
N GLY A 162 -11.38 -14.71 22.05
CA GLY A 162 -10.73 -15.01 23.32
C GLY A 162 -10.97 -13.91 24.37
N PRO A 163 -10.69 -14.20 25.65
CA PRO A 163 -10.99 -13.28 26.76
C PRO A 163 -10.16 -11.99 26.71
N ALA A 164 -9.00 -11.98 26.05
CA ALA A 164 -8.12 -10.82 25.94
C ALA A 164 -8.46 -9.87 24.77
N VAL A 165 -9.64 -10.02 24.17
CA VAL A 165 -10.07 -9.22 23.02
C VAL A 165 -11.19 -8.26 23.43
N ASN A 166 -10.94 -6.97 23.28
CA ASN A 166 -11.98 -5.96 23.46
C ASN A 166 -12.95 -5.97 22.26
N LYS A 167 -14.20 -6.37 22.51
CA LYS A 167 -15.24 -6.44 21.47
C LYS A 167 -15.52 -5.10 20.79
N ARG A 168 -15.42 -3.97 21.52
CA ARG A 168 -15.66 -2.63 20.95
C ARG A 168 -14.59 -2.29 19.91
N SER A 169 -13.32 -2.61 20.20
CA SER A 169 -12.22 -2.33 19.27
C SER A 169 -12.30 -3.15 17.97
N LEU A 170 -12.97 -4.32 17.97
CA LEU A 170 -13.24 -5.07 16.72
C LEU A 170 -14.14 -4.30 15.74
N GLU A 171 -14.96 -3.37 16.24
CA GLU A 171 -15.78 -2.49 15.42
C GLU A 171 -14.95 -1.42 14.69
N GLU A 172 -13.74 -1.16 15.14
CA GLU A 172 -12.81 -0.17 14.58
C GLU A 172 -11.85 -0.78 13.54
N VAL A 173 -11.74 -2.11 13.52
CA VAL A 173 -10.88 -2.85 12.59
C VAL A 173 -11.34 -2.66 11.15
N GLY A 174 -10.45 -2.17 10.29
CA GLY A 174 -10.66 -2.10 8.86
C GLY A 174 -10.51 -3.48 8.22
N TRP A 175 -11.50 -4.36 8.41
CA TRP A 175 -11.48 -5.75 7.93
C TRP A 175 -11.20 -5.90 6.43
N ASN A 176 -11.47 -4.87 5.63
CA ASN A 176 -11.17 -4.81 4.19
C ASN A 176 -9.79 -4.22 3.85
N LYS A 177 -8.96 -3.92 4.85
CA LYS A 177 -7.62 -3.33 4.73
C LYS A 177 -6.59 -4.20 5.47
N PRO A 178 -6.39 -5.47 5.04
CA PRO A 178 -5.33 -6.29 5.62
C PRO A 178 -3.98 -5.61 5.39
N ASN A 179 -3.15 -5.57 6.42
CA ASN A 179 -1.87 -4.88 6.40
C ASN A 179 -0.70 -5.87 6.37
N ASN A 180 -0.77 -6.94 7.16
CA ASN A 180 0.26 -7.97 7.21
C ASN A 180 -0.33 -9.34 7.60
N PHE A 181 0.40 -10.40 7.27
CA PHE A 181 0.21 -11.75 7.78
C PHE A 181 1.57 -12.31 8.18
N SER A 182 1.64 -12.93 9.35
CA SER A 182 2.86 -13.61 9.76
C SER A 182 2.57 -14.88 10.55
N LYS A 183 3.44 -15.88 10.39
CA LYS A 183 3.42 -17.11 11.17
C LYS A 183 4.82 -17.42 11.68
N ARG A 184 4.92 -17.71 12.97
CA ARG A 184 6.16 -18.16 13.64
C ARG A 184 5.81 -19.32 14.56
N GLY A 185 6.18 -20.54 14.16
CA GLY A 185 5.73 -21.75 14.85
C GLY A 185 4.20 -21.88 14.77
N GLU A 186 3.55 -21.99 15.92
CA GLU A 186 2.08 -22.06 16.03
C GLU A 186 1.41 -20.68 16.09
N SER A 187 2.15 -19.62 16.39
CA SER A 187 1.62 -18.26 16.51
C SER A 187 1.38 -17.65 15.13
N ILE A 188 0.15 -17.21 14.86
CA ILE A 188 -0.22 -16.47 13.66
C ILE A 188 -0.64 -15.06 14.08
N SER A 189 -0.06 -14.05 13.43
CA SER A 189 -0.43 -12.65 13.59
C SER A 189 -0.98 -12.10 12.27
N VAL A 190 -2.09 -11.37 12.36
CA VAL A 190 -2.77 -10.75 11.23
C VAL A 190 -3.05 -9.29 11.53
N GLY A 191 -2.39 -8.41 10.79
CA GLY A 191 -2.56 -6.97 10.94
C GLY A 191 -3.66 -6.41 10.03
N PHE A 192 -4.43 -5.45 10.54
CA PHE A 192 -5.41 -4.67 9.78
C PHE A 192 -5.26 -3.18 10.08
N LEU A 193 -5.38 -2.34 9.05
CA LEU A 193 -5.46 -0.90 9.28
C LEU A 193 -6.75 -0.54 10.00
N HIS A 194 -6.73 0.55 10.76
CA HIS A 194 -7.94 1.12 11.34
C HIS A 194 -8.94 1.56 10.23
N LYS A 195 -10.25 1.52 10.51
CA LYS A 195 -11.28 2.08 9.62
C LYS A 195 -11.06 3.57 9.36
N ALA A 196 -10.92 4.36 10.43
CA ALA A 196 -10.54 5.77 10.41
C ALA A 196 -9.12 5.98 9.87
N LYS A 197 -8.93 7.10 9.17
CA LYS A 197 -7.64 7.51 8.60
C LYS A 197 -6.70 7.96 9.72
N ASP A 198 -5.40 7.72 9.54
CA ASP A 198 -4.34 8.09 10.50
C ASP A 198 -4.61 7.65 11.95
N SER A 199 -5.35 6.55 12.15
CA SER A 199 -5.71 6.01 13.47
C SER A 199 -4.97 4.71 13.78
N GLY A 200 -3.86 4.47 13.09
CA GLY A 200 -2.99 3.33 13.31
C GLY A 200 -3.52 2.01 12.77
N PHE A 201 -3.18 0.92 13.46
CA PHE A 201 -3.51 -0.43 13.03
C PHE A 201 -3.74 -1.37 14.22
N PHE A 202 -4.41 -2.48 13.93
CA PHE A 202 -4.64 -3.58 14.85
C PHE A 202 -3.78 -4.76 14.46
N ASP A 203 -3.22 -5.47 15.43
CA ASP A 203 -2.56 -6.75 15.27
C ASP A 203 -3.34 -7.83 16.00
N LEU A 204 -3.86 -8.81 15.26
CA LEU A 204 -4.66 -9.91 15.80
C LEU A 204 -3.77 -11.13 15.94
N GLN A 205 -3.60 -11.62 17.17
CA GLN A 205 -3.03 -12.95 17.38
C GLN A 205 -4.14 -13.98 17.27
N ILE A 206 -4.00 -14.90 16.32
CA ILE A 206 -5.01 -15.90 16.03
C ILE A 206 -4.46 -17.31 16.16
N LYS A 207 -5.35 -18.22 16.49
CA LYS A 207 -5.11 -19.66 16.48
C LYS A 207 -6.05 -20.36 15.53
N MET A 208 -5.51 -21.33 14.81
CA MET A 208 -6.23 -22.19 13.89
C MET A 208 -6.24 -23.62 14.42
N VAL A 209 -7.41 -24.18 14.68
CA VAL A 209 -7.59 -25.61 14.98
C VAL A 209 -8.52 -26.21 13.93
N GLY A 210 -7.95 -26.95 12.98
CA GLY A 210 -8.66 -27.37 11.78
C GLY A 210 -9.17 -26.15 10.99
N LYS A 211 -10.50 -26.04 10.85
CA LYS A 211 -11.17 -24.92 10.14
C LYS A 211 -11.71 -23.84 11.07
N LYS A 212 -11.49 -23.95 12.39
CA LYS A 212 -11.94 -22.97 13.37
C LYS A 212 -10.85 -21.94 13.62
N LEU A 213 -11.24 -20.66 13.60
CA LEU A 213 -10.38 -19.52 13.91
C LEU A 213 -10.80 -18.94 15.25
N THR A 214 -9.84 -18.74 16.15
CA THR A 214 -10.03 -17.99 17.39
C THR A 214 -9.08 -16.80 17.40
N ILE A 215 -9.60 -15.60 17.66
CA ILE A 215 -8.78 -14.42 17.93
C ILE A 215 -8.44 -14.48 19.42
N GLU A 216 -7.20 -14.84 19.75
CA GLU A 216 -6.77 -15.03 21.14
C GLU A 216 -6.49 -13.69 21.81
N GLN A 217 -5.82 -12.79 21.09
CA GLN A 217 -5.43 -11.47 21.57
C GLN A 217 -5.52 -10.44 20.45
N MET A 218 -5.65 -9.17 20.85
CA MET A 218 -5.65 -8.04 19.92
C MET A 218 -4.85 -6.89 20.51
N PHE A 219 -3.91 -6.40 19.73
CA PHE A 219 -3.13 -5.20 20.04
C PHE A 219 -3.57 -4.07 19.13
N GLN A 220 -3.55 -2.86 19.64
CA GLN A 220 -3.78 -1.64 18.87
C GLN A 220 -2.54 -0.77 18.97
N ALA A 221 -1.97 -0.42 17.83
CA ALA A 221 -0.96 0.61 17.73
C ALA A 221 -1.66 1.90 17.30
N ILE A 222 -1.72 2.88 18.20
CA ILE A 222 -2.23 4.22 17.94
C ILE A 222 -1.03 5.12 17.58
N PRO A 223 -1.13 5.97 16.53
CA PRO A 223 -0.06 6.89 16.15
C PRO A 223 0.23 7.98 17.19
#